data_AF-A0A523A3G6-F1
#
_entry.id   AF-A0A523A3G6-F1
#
_cell.length_a   1.000
_cell.length_b   1.000
_cell.length_c   1.000
_cell.angle_alpha   90.00
_cell.angle_beta   90.00
_cell.angle_gamma   90.00
#
_symmetry.space_group_name_H-M   'P 1'
#
loop_
_entity.id
_entity.type
_entity.pdbx_description
1 polymer ?
#
loop_
_entity_poly.entity_id
_entity_poly.type
_entity_poly.pdbx_seq_one_letter_code
_entity_poly.pdbx_strand_id
1 'polypeptide(L)'
;MTFSVHGLPVARGIAIGRAVLVASSRADVAHYFIEPASVDAEIERVRMGRNAVVDEIHRLQQSVAQMGPKDAPHELTALLDVHLMLLQDEMLVSGVKHWITNRLYNAEWALTTQLEVIARQFDEMEDEYLRERKADLEQVVERILRYMKGGASPMAPLAASHHKTQQDLLLDDTVDVPLVLIANDLSPGDMLQFKQSVFAGFATDVGGKTSHTAIVARSLDIPAVVGARSASQLVRQDDWVIIDGDAGVLIVDPSAIILAEYGFKQRQGQLERERLARLRHTPAITMDGEKVELLANIEMPEDAAGAIKAGAVGVGLFRSEFLFMGRNGKLPGEEEQYQAYRRAVEGIQGLPVTIRTVDIGADKSLDRGQKDGAGLNPALGLRAIRWSLNDPAMFLTQLRAILRAAAHGQVNLLIPMLAHASEIRQTLALIDAARAELEGQGVPCGPVKLGAMIEIPAAALMLKL
;
A
#
# COMPACT_ATOMS: atom_id res chain seq x y z
N MET A 1 30.48 10.50 14.46
CA MET A 1 30.73 11.47 13.37
C MET A 1 29.41 11.66 12.67
N THR A 2 28.94 12.91 12.54
CA THR A 2 27.66 13.18 11.87
C THR A 2 27.74 12.87 10.37
N PHE A 3 26.78 12.11 9.85
CA PHE A 3 26.61 11.89 8.41
C PHE A 3 25.13 11.81 8.03
N SER A 4 24.83 11.98 6.75
CA SER A 4 23.49 11.88 6.21
C SER A 4 23.38 10.75 5.18
N VAL A 5 22.27 10.01 5.24
CA VAL A 5 21.90 8.97 4.28
C VAL A 5 20.66 9.45 3.53
N HIS A 6 20.72 9.40 2.21
CA HIS A 6 19.62 9.81 1.34
C HIS A 6 18.78 8.61 0.92
N GLY A 7 17.47 8.76 1.00
CA GLY A 7 16.49 7.80 0.50
C GLY A 7 15.35 8.50 -0.24
N LEU A 8 14.22 7.84 -0.31
CA LEU A 8 13.00 8.34 -0.93
C LEU A 8 12.06 8.86 0.16
N PRO A 9 11.57 10.11 0.04
CA PRO A 9 10.56 10.64 0.94
C PRO A 9 9.22 9.93 0.69
N VAL A 10 8.66 9.38 1.74
CA VAL A 10 7.40 8.62 1.66
C VAL A 10 6.30 9.27 2.47
N ALA A 11 6.59 9.56 3.74
CA ALA A 11 5.67 10.16 4.69
C ALA A 11 6.34 11.38 5.32
N ARG A 12 5.62 12.51 5.29
CA ARG A 12 6.14 13.84 5.63
C ARG A 12 6.30 14.03 7.13
N GLY A 13 7.12 15.00 7.51
CA GLY A 13 7.38 15.36 8.90
C GLY A 13 8.77 14.99 9.36
N ILE A 14 9.07 15.37 10.61
CA ILE A 14 10.38 15.21 11.21
C ILE A 14 10.25 14.33 12.44
N ALA A 15 11.02 13.25 12.48
CA ALA A 15 11.18 12.41 13.67
C ALA A 15 12.59 12.58 14.22
N ILE A 16 12.71 12.73 15.54
CA ILE A 16 13.98 12.85 16.25
C ILE A 16 13.94 11.84 17.38
N GLY A 17 14.98 11.00 17.48
CA GLY A 17 15.00 9.96 18.48
C GLY A 17 16.25 9.09 18.47
N ARG A 18 16.23 8.04 19.27
CA ARG A 18 17.30 7.04 19.37
C ARG A 18 17.06 5.89 18.41
N ALA A 19 18.09 5.49 17.67
CA ALA A 19 18.03 4.43 16.68
C ALA A 19 17.83 3.06 17.33
N VAL A 20 16.84 2.32 16.85
CA VAL A 20 16.63 0.89 17.17
C VAL A 20 16.82 0.10 15.88
N LEU A 21 17.85 -0.74 15.86
CA LEU A 21 18.17 -1.55 14.69
C LEU A 21 17.38 -2.86 14.71
N VAL A 22 16.66 -3.13 13.63
CA VAL A 22 16.12 -4.46 13.37
C VAL A 22 17.18 -5.24 12.60
N ALA A 23 17.80 -6.22 13.25
CA ALA A 23 18.83 -7.04 12.65
C ALA A 23 18.29 -7.77 11.40
N SER A 24 18.92 -7.54 10.25
CA SER A 24 18.71 -8.38 9.07
C SER A 24 19.38 -9.73 9.28
N SER A 25 18.62 -10.79 9.09
CA SER A 25 19.02 -12.18 9.35
C SER A 25 19.98 -12.74 8.28
N ARG A 26 20.23 -11.97 7.22
CA ARG A 26 20.90 -12.41 5.99
C ARG A 26 22.40 -12.66 6.14
N ALA A 27 23.10 -12.06 7.08
CA ALA A 27 24.57 -11.96 6.99
C ALA A 27 25.38 -13.19 7.46
N ASP A 28 24.82 -14.10 8.26
CA ASP A 28 25.61 -15.21 8.86
C ASP A 28 24.94 -16.58 8.69
N VAL A 29 24.85 -17.08 7.47
CA VAL A 29 24.48 -18.49 7.24
C VAL A 29 25.76 -19.31 7.07
N ALA A 30 25.94 -20.34 7.89
CA ALA A 30 27.05 -21.29 7.72
C ALA A 30 26.80 -22.15 6.47
N HIS A 31 27.82 -22.29 5.63
CA HIS A 31 27.78 -23.07 4.39
C HIS A 31 28.69 -24.29 4.53
N TYR A 32 28.12 -25.48 4.61
CA TYR A 32 28.90 -26.72 4.70
C TYR A 32 28.13 -27.91 4.11
N PHE A 33 28.88 -28.96 3.81
CA PHE A 33 28.31 -30.22 3.34
C PHE A 33 27.92 -31.11 4.51
N ILE A 34 26.76 -31.75 4.41
CA ILE A 34 26.25 -32.69 5.41
C ILE A 34 26.60 -34.13 5.05
N GLU A 35 26.61 -35.00 6.04
CA GLU A 35 26.73 -36.44 5.80
C GLU A 35 25.41 -37.01 5.25
N PRO A 36 25.44 -38.05 4.37
CA PRO A 36 24.21 -38.66 3.82
C PRO A 36 23.21 -39.12 4.89
N ALA A 37 23.70 -39.54 6.07
CA ALA A 37 22.85 -39.95 7.19
C ALA A 37 22.07 -38.78 7.84
N SER A 38 22.49 -37.53 7.60
CA SER A 38 21.89 -36.31 8.17
C SER A 38 20.85 -35.66 7.25
N VAL A 39 20.62 -36.20 6.05
CA VAL A 39 19.70 -35.64 5.04
C VAL A 39 18.28 -35.48 5.60
N ASP A 40 17.74 -36.52 6.24
CA ASP A 40 16.38 -36.49 6.79
C ASP A 40 16.27 -35.49 7.95
N ALA A 41 17.30 -35.39 8.79
CA ALA A 41 17.35 -34.45 9.91
C ALA A 41 17.36 -32.98 9.43
N GLU A 42 18.11 -32.68 8.37
CA GLU A 42 18.16 -31.33 7.78
C GLU A 42 16.86 -30.95 7.07
N ILE A 43 16.22 -31.90 6.38
CA ILE A 43 14.88 -31.69 5.79
C ILE A 43 13.85 -31.39 6.88
N GLU A 44 13.86 -32.13 7.98
CA GLU A 44 12.97 -31.86 9.12
C GLU A 44 13.28 -30.51 9.77
N ARG A 45 14.55 -30.10 9.84
CA ARG A 45 14.94 -28.78 10.38
C ARG A 45 14.35 -27.62 9.58
N VAL A 46 14.40 -27.68 8.25
CA VAL A 46 13.71 -26.69 7.38
C VAL A 46 12.20 -26.74 7.60
N ARG A 47 11.63 -27.95 7.65
CA ARG A 47 10.18 -28.14 7.83
C ARG A 47 9.69 -27.54 9.15
N MET A 48 10.43 -27.74 10.24
CA MET A 48 10.14 -27.15 11.55
C MET A 48 10.20 -25.62 11.50
N GLY A 49 11.25 -25.05 10.88
CA GLY A 49 11.36 -23.61 10.69
C GLY A 49 10.18 -23.04 9.90
N ARG A 50 9.82 -23.67 8.79
CA ARG A 50 8.66 -23.30 7.96
C ARG A 50 7.35 -23.36 8.74
N ASN A 51 7.09 -24.46 9.46
CA ASN A 51 5.86 -24.63 10.23
C ASN A 51 5.75 -23.56 11.34
N ALA A 52 6.86 -23.18 11.96
CA ALA A 52 6.88 -22.10 12.95
C ALA A 52 6.48 -20.74 12.35
N VAL A 53 6.92 -20.43 11.11
CA VAL A 53 6.47 -19.22 10.40
C VAL A 53 4.98 -19.29 10.05
N VAL A 54 4.48 -20.46 9.63
CA VAL A 54 3.04 -20.66 9.35
C VAL A 54 2.21 -20.38 10.62
N ASP A 55 2.62 -20.94 11.76
CA ASP A 55 1.94 -20.74 13.04
C ASP A 55 2.02 -19.27 13.52
N GLU A 56 3.12 -18.57 13.24
CA GLU A 56 3.24 -17.13 13.49
C GLU A 56 2.27 -16.32 12.64
N ILE A 57 2.19 -16.57 11.34
CA ILE A 57 1.30 -15.86 10.43
C ILE A 57 -0.17 -16.08 10.82
N HIS A 58 -0.56 -17.31 11.16
CA HIS A 58 -1.91 -17.58 11.63
C HIS A 58 -2.26 -16.83 12.93
N ARG A 59 -1.31 -16.71 13.87
CA ARG A 59 -1.49 -15.89 15.08
C ARG A 59 -1.65 -14.40 14.76
N LEU A 60 -0.89 -13.89 13.79
CA LEU A 60 -1.04 -12.51 13.32
C LEU A 60 -2.41 -12.29 12.66
N GLN A 61 -2.87 -13.21 11.81
CA GLN A 61 -4.21 -13.13 11.21
C GLN A 61 -5.31 -13.12 12.28
N GLN A 62 -5.19 -13.95 13.33
CA GLN A 62 -6.13 -13.95 14.45
C GLN A 62 -6.11 -12.65 15.25
N SER A 63 -4.92 -12.07 15.50
CA SER A 63 -4.77 -10.77 16.16
C SER A 63 -5.43 -9.65 15.33
N VAL A 64 -5.22 -9.65 14.02
CA VAL A 64 -5.84 -8.71 13.08
C VAL A 64 -7.37 -8.88 13.05
N ALA A 65 -7.88 -10.10 13.08
CA ALA A 65 -9.32 -10.38 13.12
C ALA A 65 -10.00 -9.97 14.44
N GLN A 66 -9.24 -9.91 15.54
CA GLN A 66 -9.72 -9.42 16.84
C GLN A 66 -9.65 -7.90 16.97
N MET A 67 -8.87 -7.20 16.13
CA MET A 67 -8.91 -5.75 16.04
C MET A 67 -10.18 -5.31 15.30
N GLY A 68 -10.83 -4.25 15.81
CA GLY A 68 -12.03 -3.72 15.16
C GLY A 68 -11.73 -3.27 13.72
N PRO A 69 -12.73 -3.22 12.83
CA PRO A 69 -12.55 -2.86 11.41
C PRO A 69 -12.00 -1.44 11.15
N LYS A 70 -11.87 -0.60 12.18
CA LYS A 70 -11.23 0.72 12.11
C LYS A 70 -9.70 0.68 12.32
N ASP A 71 -9.17 -0.43 12.83
CA ASP A 71 -7.77 -0.53 13.28
C ASP A 71 -6.90 -1.47 12.47
N ALA A 72 -7.50 -2.36 11.69
CA ALA A 72 -6.83 -3.34 10.83
C ALA A 72 -6.83 -2.88 9.36
N PRO A 73 -5.67 -2.59 8.76
CA PRO A 73 -5.56 -2.39 7.31
C PRO A 73 -6.04 -3.65 6.57
N HIS A 74 -7.00 -3.54 5.65
CA HIS A 74 -7.50 -4.70 4.90
C HIS A 74 -6.42 -5.36 4.01
N GLU A 75 -5.47 -4.57 3.54
CA GLU A 75 -4.37 -5.02 2.66
C GLU A 75 -3.42 -6.01 3.35
N LEU A 76 -3.28 -5.87 4.66
CA LEU A 76 -2.41 -6.68 5.49
C LEU A 76 -2.84 -8.15 5.54
N THR A 77 -4.14 -8.42 5.62
CA THR A 77 -4.66 -9.79 5.63
C THR A 77 -4.38 -10.48 4.30
N ALA A 78 -4.63 -9.79 3.18
CA ALA A 78 -4.34 -10.31 1.84
C ALA A 78 -2.83 -10.59 1.66
N LEU A 79 -1.97 -9.77 2.24
CA LEU A 79 -0.52 -9.98 2.20
C LEU A 79 -0.09 -11.21 3.01
N LEU A 80 -0.64 -11.39 4.21
CA LEU A 80 -0.38 -12.59 5.03
C LEU A 80 -0.82 -13.87 4.29
N ASP A 81 -1.92 -13.82 3.53
CA ASP A 81 -2.36 -14.94 2.69
C ASP A 81 -1.35 -15.26 1.57
N VAL A 82 -0.77 -14.23 0.93
CA VAL A 82 0.30 -14.43 -0.07
C VAL A 82 1.52 -15.09 0.56
N HIS A 83 1.94 -14.66 1.75
CA HIS A 83 3.06 -15.29 2.46
C HIS A 83 2.78 -16.77 2.79
N LEU A 84 1.55 -17.12 3.18
CA LEU A 84 1.15 -18.52 3.38
C LEU A 84 1.21 -19.32 2.09
N MET A 85 0.77 -18.76 0.97
CA MET A 85 0.85 -19.42 -0.33
C MET A 85 2.30 -19.67 -0.74
N LEU A 86 3.21 -18.70 -0.54
CA LEU A 86 4.63 -18.84 -0.84
C LEU A 86 5.31 -19.90 0.05
N LEU A 87 4.93 -19.98 1.33
CA LEU A 87 5.41 -21.02 2.25
C LEU A 87 4.99 -22.43 1.84
N GLN A 88 3.87 -22.55 1.13
CA GLN A 88 3.32 -23.81 0.64
C GLN A 88 3.74 -24.14 -0.80
N ASP A 89 4.52 -23.27 -1.44
CA ASP A 89 4.92 -23.42 -2.84
C ASP A 89 5.80 -24.66 -3.06
N GLU A 90 5.38 -25.54 -3.98
CA GLU A 90 6.10 -26.78 -4.27
C GLU A 90 7.48 -26.55 -4.87
N MET A 91 7.71 -25.47 -5.65
CA MET A 91 9.03 -25.18 -6.21
C MET A 91 10.03 -24.81 -5.12
N LEU A 92 9.61 -24.06 -4.10
CA LEU A 92 10.47 -23.77 -2.95
C LEU A 92 10.74 -25.05 -2.16
N VAL A 93 9.70 -25.79 -1.79
CA VAL A 93 9.84 -26.99 -0.93
C VAL A 93 10.63 -28.11 -1.62
N SER A 94 10.29 -28.45 -2.87
CA SER A 94 10.95 -29.52 -3.61
C SER A 94 12.39 -29.15 -3.99
N GLY A 95 12.64 -27.89 -4.33
CA GLY A 95 13.98 -27.41 -4.66
C GLY A 95 14.92 -27.43 -3.46
N VAL A 96 14.48 -26.97 -2.28
CA VAL A 96 15.28 -27.08 -1.06
C VAL A 96 15.59 -28.54 -0.74
N LYS A 97 14.59 -29.43 -0.83
CA LYS A 97 14.79 -30.88 -0.64
C LYS A 97 15.81 -31.44 -1.62
N HIS A 98 15.77 -31.02 -2.89
CA HIS A 98 16.73 -31.44 -3.91
C HIS A 98 18.18 -31.07 -3.55
N TRP A 99 18.42 -29.84 -3.08
CA TRP A 99 19.76 -29.40 -2.67
C TRP A 99 20.28 -30.20 -1.47
N ILE A 100 19.43 -30.47 -0.48
CA ILE A 100 19.82 -31.27 0.70
C ILE A 100 20.09 -32.73 0.30
N THR A 101 19.21 -33.35 -0.48
CA THR A 101 19.33 -34.79 -0.81
C THR A 101 20.43 -35.08 -1.84
N ASN A 102 20.54 -34.30 -2.91
CA ASN A 102 21.43 -34.64 -4.04
C ASN A 102 22.78 -33.92 -3.98
N ARG A 103 22.84 -32.76 -3.33
CA ARG A 103 24.07 -31.97 -3.20
C ARG A 103 24.62 -31.95 -1.79
N LEU A 104 23.91 -32.54 -0.82
CA LEU A 104 24.31 -32.64 0.57
C LEU A 104 24.60 -31.26 1.18
N TYR A 105 23.79 -30.26 0.89
CA TYR A 105 23.90 -28.94 1.51
C TYR A 105 23.20 -28.95 2.87
N ASN A 106 23.73 -28.20 3.84
CA ASN A 106 22.98 -27.92 5.08
C ASN A 106 21.73 -27.09 4.78
N ALA A 107 20.73 -27.17 5.67
CA ALA A 107 19.40 -26.62 5.44
C ALA A 107 19.36 -25.13 5.11
N GLU A 108 20.15 -24.30 5.79
CA GLU A 108 20.17 -22.85 5.52
C GLU A 108 20.77 -22.53 4.16
N TRP A 109 21.85 -23.23 3.77
CA TRP A 109 22.47 -23.06 2.46
C TRP A 109 21.56 -23.55 1.33
N ALA A 110 20.86 -24.67 1.53
CA ALA A 110 19.87 -25.17 0.58
C ALA A 110 18.72 -24.16 0.38
N LEU A 111 18.28 -23.50 1.45
CA LEU A 111 17.22 -22.51 1.42
C LEU A 111 17.64 -21.20 0.72
N THR A 112 18.84 -20.69 1.00
CA THR A 112 19.36 -19.50 0.30
C THR A 112 19.66 -19.77 -1.17
N THR A 113 20.19 -20.96 -1.48
CA THR A 113 20.46 -21.36 -2.87
C THR A 113 19.16 -21.46 -3.68
N GLN A 114 18.11 -22.07 -3.11
CA GLN A 114 16.82 -22.16 -3.79
C GLN A 114 16.15 -20.78 -3.94
N LEU A 115 16.28 -19.91 -2.94
CA LEU A 115 15.84 -18.52 -3.04
C LEU A 115 16.51 -17.80 -4.22
N GLU A 116 17.83 -17.91 -4.39
CA GLU A 116 18.54 -17.26 -5.51
C GLU A 116 18.04 -17.75 -6.87
N VAL A 117 17.77 -19.04 -7.01
CA VAL A 117 17.25 -19.62 -8.26
C VAL A 117 15.89 -19.02 -8.61
N ILE A 118 14.97 -18.97 -7.64
CA ILE A 118 13.63 -18.43 -7.85
C ILE A 118 13.67 -16.90 -8.02
N ALA A 119 14.51 -16.20 -7.27
CA ALA A 119 14.69 -14.75 -7.36
C ALA A 119 15.16 -14.31 -8.75
N ARG A 120 16.06 -15.06 -9.40
CA ARG A 120 16.49 -14.77 -10.78
C ARG A 120 15.34 -14.90 -11.78
N GLN A 121 14.45 -15.88 -11.59
CA GLN A 121 13.26 -16.03 -12.45
C GLN A 121 12.32 -14.83 -12.31
N PHE A 122 12.19 -14.26 -11.11
CA PHE A 122 11.43 -13.02 -10.89
C PHE A 122 12.10 -11.79 -11.52
N ASP A 123 13.44 -11.69 -11.46
CA ASP A 123 14.17 -10.57 -12.08
C ASP A 123 14.03 -10.54 -13.61
N GLU A 124 13.85 -11.70 -14.24
CA GLU A 124 13.62 -11.84 -15.69
C GLU A 124 12.19 -11.48 -16.12
N MET A 125 11.28 -11.19 -15.18
CA MET A 125 9.89 -10.83 -15.49
C MET A 125 9.75 -9.34 -15.85
N GLU A 126 9.10 -9.06 -16.98
CA GLU A 126 8.87 -7.68 -17.45
C GLU A 126 7.87 -6.91 -16.55
N ASP A 127 6.93 -7.62 -15.92
CA ASP A 127 5.89 -7.04 -15.06
C ASP A 127 6.45 -6.58 -13.70
N GLU A 128 6.30 -5.29 -13.40
CA GLU A 128 6.77 -4.65 -12.17
C GLU A 128 6.08 -5.21 -10.91
N TYR A 129 4.79 -5.56 -10.99
CA TYR A 129 4.05 -6.18 -9.89
C TYR A 129 4.54 -7.60 -9.59
N LEU A 130 4.92 -8.35 -10.63
CA LEU A 130 5.51 -9.68 -10.43
C LEU A 130 6.93 -9.58 -9.86
N ARG A 131 7.70 -8.55 -10.22
CA ARG A 131 9.00 -8.27 -9.61
C ARG A 131 8.88 -7.89 -8.13
N GLU A 132 7.81 -7.21 -7.72
CA GLU A 132 7.56 -6.92 -6.29
C GLU A 132 7.37 -8.19 -5.45
N ARG A 133 6.82 -9.28 -6.01
CA ARG A 133 6.67 -10.58 -5.31
C ARG A 133 7.98 -11.26 -4.94
N LYS A 134 9.09 -10.88 -5.58
CA LYS A 134 10.43 -11.34 -5.20
C LYS A 134 10.74 -10.94 -3.76
N ALA A 135 10.40 -9.71 -3.37
CA ALA A 135 10.63 -9.22 -2.02
C ALA A 135 9.84 -10.04 -0.98
N ASP A 136 8.60 -10.42 -1.30
CA ASP A 136 7.78 -11.26 -0.43
C ASP A 136 8.40 -12.65 -0.21
N LEU A 137 8.90 -13.28 -1.29
CA LEU A 137 9.59 -14.57 -1.20
C LEU A 137 10.87 -14.47 -0.36
N GLU A 138 11.65 -13.41 -0.57
CA GLU A 138 12.84 -13.13 0.21
C GLU A 138 12.53 -12.95 1.70
N GLN A 139 11.45 -12.23 2.05
CA GLN A 139 11.00 -12.06 3.42
C GLN A 139 10.58 -13.39 4.07
N VAL A 140 9.84 -14.24 3.34
CA VAL A 140 9.42 -15.56 3.82
C VAL A 140 10.63 -16.43 4.15
N VAL A 141 11.59 -16.52 3.23
CA VAL A 141 12.82 -17.32 3.44
C VAL A 141 13.63 -16.78 4.63
N GLU A 142 13.74 -15.46 4.76
CA GLU A 142 14.44 -14.84 5.88
C GLU A 142 13.81 -15.20 7.23
N ARG A 143 12.48 -15.22 7.32
CA ARG A 143 11.76 -15.65 8.53
C ARG A 143 12.04 -17.11 8.87
N ILE A 144 12.06 -18.00 7.87
CA ILE A 144 12.40 -19.42 8.08
C ILE A 144 13.82 -19.55 8.65
N LEU A 145 14.80 -18.85 8.06
CA LEU A 145 16.19 -18.86 8.52
C LEU A 145 16.32 -18.36 9.97
N ARG A 146 15.54 -17.35 10.36
CA ARG A 146 15.53 -16.80 11.72
C ARG A 146 15.05 -17.83 12.75
N TYR A 147 13.96 -18.53 12.45
CA TYR A 147 13.46 -19.62 13.30
C TYR A 147 14.46 -20.77 13.39
N MET A 148 15.11 -21.12 12.29
CA MET A 148 16.14 -22.18 12.28
C MET A 148 17.38 -21.84 13.12
N LYS A 149 17.75 -20.54 13.19
CA LYS A 149 18.86 -20.06 14.03
C LYS A 149 18.53 -19.93 15.52
N GLY A 150 17.29 -20.19 15.92
CA GLY A 150 16.83 -20.01 17.31
C GLY A 150 16.76 -18.55 17.77
N GLY A 151 16.77 -17.60 16.83
CA GLY A 151 16.62 -16.18 17.14
C GLY A 151 15.21 -15.89 17.63
N ALA A 152 15.08 -15.34 18.83
CA ALA A 152 13.82 -14.74 19.27
C ALA A 152 13.41 -13.62 18.29
N SER A 153 12.11 -13.37 18.16
CA SER A 153 11.61 -12.22 17.41
C SER A 153 12.33 -10.95 17.91
N PRO A 154 12.85 -10.08 17.02
CA PRO A 154 13.73 -8.97 17.38
C PRO A 154 13.06 -7.88 18.26
N MET A 155 11.78 -8.06 18.60
CA MET A 155 11.00 -7.15 19.42
C MET A 155 10.58 -7.82 20.74
N ALA A 156 11.53 -8.40 21.47
CA ALA A 156 11.38 -8.50 22.92
C ALA A 156 11.58 -7.08 23.48
N PRO A 157 10.70 -6.58 24.37
CA PRO A 157 10.88 -5.26 24.96
C PRO A 157 12.22 -5.25 25.71
N LEU A 158 13.19 -4.50 25.18
CA LEU A 158 14.41 -4.20 25.92
C LEU A 158 13.98 -3.44 27.18
N ALA A 159 14.17 -4.07 28.33
CA ALA A 159 14.00 -3.39 29.61
C ALA A 159 14.93 -2.18 29.64
N ALA A 160 14.33 -0.99 29.73
CA ALA A 160 15.02 0.28 29.73
C ALA A 160 16.01 0.36 30.91
N SER A 161 17.30 0.16 30.64
CA SER A 161 18.38 0.52 31.55
C SER A 161 19.09 1.75 30.97
N HIS A 162 18.52 2.93 31.22
CA HIS A 162 19.11 4.18 30.74
C HIS A 162 20.29 4.62 31.63
N HIS A 163 21.48 4.67 31.05
CA HIS A 163 22.56 5.55 31.53
C HIS A 163 22.39 6.92 30.88
N LYS A 164 21.97 7.92 31.67
CA LYS A 164 21.83 9.32 31.21
C LYS A 164 23.17 9.85 30.70
N THR A 165 23.21 10.31 29.46
CA THR A 165 24.36 11.01 28.88
C THR A 165 24.10 12.52 28.82
N GLN A 166 25.15 13.34 28.78
CA GLN A 166 25.03 14.82 28.76
C GLN A 166 24.21 15.38 27.59
N GLN A 167 24.00 14.61 26.52
CA GLN A 167 23.16 15.01 25.38
C GLN A 167 21.65 14.87 25.65
N ASP A 168 21.24 14.05 26.63
CA ASP A 168 19.82 13.84 26.97
C ASP A 168 19.23 15.04 27.74
N LEU A 169 20.08 15.92 28.30
CA LEU A 169 19.69 17.08 29.11
C LEU A 169 19.25 18.31 28.29
N LEU A 170 19.32 18.25 26.96
CA LEU A 170 18.92 19.34 26.06
C LEU A 170 17.44 19.27 25.64
N LEU A 171 16.73 18.23 26.06
CA LEU A 171 15.30 18.01 25.85
C LEU A 171 14.66 17.90 27.24
N ASP A 172 13.52 18.55 27.44
CA ASP A 172 12.84 18.71 28.75
C ASP A 172 12.86 17.42 29.61
N ASP A 173 13.19 17.59 30.89
CA ASP A 173 13.65 16.58 31.87
C ASP A 173 12.63 15.48 32.28
N THR A 174 11.56 15.23 31.51
CA THR A 174 10.46 14.33 31.94
C THR A 174 9.81 13.47 30.85
N VAL A 175 10.43 13.19 29.70
CA VAL A 175 9.80 12.38 28.64
C VAL A 175 10.72 11.28 28.15
N ASP A 176 10.20 10.04 28.06
CA ASP A 176 10.86 8.92 27.40
C ASP A 176 11.39 9.36 26.02
N VAL A 177 12.68 9.17 25.78
CA VAL A 177 13.30 9.58 24.52
C VAL A 177 12.65 8.80 23.38
N PRO A 178 12.08 9.48 22.35
CA PRO A 178 11.39 8.77 21.28
C PRO A 178 12.33 7.83 20.54
N LEU A 179 11.83 6.67 20.15
CA LEU A 179 12.61 5.67 19.41
C LEU A 179 12.37 5.83 17.91
N VAL A 180 13.41 5.64 17.12
CA VAL A 180 13.38 5.66 15.65
C VAL A 180 13.88 4.32 15.15
N LEU A 181 13.08 3.66 14.34
CA LEU A 181 13.43 2.33 13.85
C LEU A 181 14.27 2.41 12.58
N ILE A 182 15.31 1.57 12.50
CA ILE A 182 16.13 1.41 11.31
C ILE A 182 16.20 -0.06 10.96
N ALA A 183 15.75 -0.41 9.76
CA ALA A 183 15.69 -1.79 9.31
C ALA A 183 16.20 -1.91 7.87
N ASN A 184 16.59 -3.12 7.46
CA ASN A 184 16.88 -3.36 6.05
C ASN A 184 15.57 -3.30 5.23
N ASP A 185 14.54 -3.97 5.71
CA ASP A 185 13.17 -3.93 5.22
C ASP A 185 12.21 -4.16 6.39
N LEU A 186 10.94 -3.81 6.23
CA LEU A 186 9.91 -4.00 7.24
C LEU A 186 8.78 -4.84 6.68
N SER A 187 8.49 -5.93 7.36
CA SER A 187 7.34 -6.75 7.00
C SER A 187 6.05 -6.12 7.55
N PRO A 188 4.90 -6.41 6.95
CA PRO A 188 3.62 -5.89 7.43
C PRO A 188 3.23 -6.35 8.84
N GLY A 189 3.73 -7.51 9.27
CA GLY A 189 3.61 -7.97 10.66
C GLY A 189 4.35 -7.06 11.65
N ASP A 190 5.52 -6.56 11.26
CA ASP A 190 6.29 -5.61 12.07
C ASP A 190 5.52 -4.27 12.15
N MET A 191 4.95 -3.81 11.03
CA MET A 191 4.12 -2.59 10.94
C MET A 191 2.91 -2.54 11.88
N LEU A 192 2.27 -3.69 12.14
CA LEU A 192 1.20 -3.78 13.13
C LEU A 192 1.69 -3.56 14.57
N GLN A 193 2.85 -4.14 14.88
CA GLN A 193 3.47 -3.98 16.20
C GLN A 193 3.99 -2.55 16.37
N PHE A 194 4.36 -1.87 15.28
CA PHE A 194 4.69 -0.43 15.28
C PHE A 194 3.52 0.44 15.72
N LYS A 195 2.29 0.18 15.26
CA LYS A 195 1.09 0.93 15.68
C LYS A 195 0.83 0.83 17.19
N GLN A 196 1.27 -0.25 17.83
CA GLN A 196 1.14 -0.47 19.27
C GLN A 196 2.33 0.07 20.09
N SER A 197 3.38 0.56 19.43
CA SER A 197 4.68 0.91 20.02
C SER A 197 4.98 2.42 19.93
N VAL A 198 5.93 2.90 20.74
CA VAL A 198 6.25 4.34 20.97
C VAL A 198 7.23 4.92 19.93
N PHE A 199 7.19 4.47 18.67
CA PHE A 199 8.15 4.90 17.66
C PHE A 199 7.73 6.22 17.00
N ALA A 200 8.67 7.15 16.87
CA ALA A 200 8.44 8.47 16.27
C ALA A 200 8.62 8.49 14.75
N GLY A 201 9.32 7.49 14.18
CA GLY A 201 9.66 7.42 12.76
C GLY A 201 10.39 6.14 12.40
N PHE A 202 10.52 5.85 11.11
CA PHE A 202 11.33 4.71 10.66
C PHE A 202 12.05 4.94 9.33
N ALA A 203 13.18 4.25 9.15
CA ALA A 203 13.95 4.23 7.91
C ALA A 203 14.24 2.81 7.44
N THR A 204 14.12 2.55 6.14
CA THR A 204 14.45 1.26 5.52
C THR A 204 15.50 1.36 4.43
N ASP A 205 16.39 0.37 4.34
CA ASP A 205 17.38 0.29 3.26
C ASP A 205 16.74 0.03 1.90
N VAL A 206 15.73 -0.83 1.87
CA VAL A 206 14.98 -1.24 0.69
C VAL A 206 13.59 -0.60 0.71
N GLY A 207 13.01 -0.40 -0.48
CA GLY A 207 11.66 0.14 -0.63
C GLY A 207 11.56 1.23 -1.71
N GLY A 208 10.42 1.28 -2.38
CA GLY A 208 10.08 2.27 -3.41
C GLY A 208 8.97 3.22 -2.95
N LYS A 209 8.69 4.28 -3.71
CA LYS A 209 7.61 5.23 -3.38
C LYS A 209 6.21 4.59 -3.34
N THR A 210 6.06 3.44 -3.98
CA THR A 210 4.83 2.64 -4.12
C THR A 210 4.88 1.34 -3.33
N SER A 211 5.98 1.03 -2.61
CA SER A 211 6.07 -0.24 -1.88
C SER A 211 5.07 -0.31 -0.73
N HIS A 212 4.76 -1.53 -0.28
CA HIS A 212 3.85 -1.78 0.85
C HIS A 212 4.24 -0.98 2.11
N THR A 213 5.53 -0.96 2.44
CA THR A 213 6.13 -0.12 3.49
C THR A 213 5.77 1.35 3.31
N ALA A 214 5.78 1.84 2.07
CA ALA A 214 5.54 3.23 1.75
C ALA A 214 4.06 3.63 1.83
N ILE A 215 3.16 2.74 1.42
CA ILE A 215 1.71 2.91 1.53
C ILE A 215 1.31 2.96 3.01
N VAL A 216 1.82 2.02 3.81
CA VAL A 216 1.53 1.94 5.24
C VAL A 216 2.09 3.14 6.01
N ALA A 217 3.30 3.61 5.69
CA ALA A 217 3.85 4.81 6.31
C ALA A 217 2.92 6.03 6.17
N ARG A 218 2.33 6.21 4.98
CA ARG A 218 1.43 7.32 4.69
C ARG A 218 0.10 7.20 5.42
N SER A 219 -0.44 5.99 5.54
CA SER A 219 -1.70 5.77 6.25
C SER A 219 -1.54 5.95 7.76
N LEU A 220 -0.36 5.68 8.31
CA LEU A 220 -0.03 5.90 9.73
C LEU A 220 0.38 7.35 10.06
N ASP A 221 0.64 8.20 9.06
CA ASP A 221 1.13 9.58 9.21
C ASP A 221 2.42 9.69 10.07
N ILE A 222 3.29 8.68 9.97
CA ILE A 222 4.57 8.61 10.68
C ILE A 222 5.70 8.99 9.71
N PRO A 223 6.59 9.94 10.04
CA PRO A 223 7.72 10.31 9.20
C PRO A 223 8.57 9.11 8.79
N ALA A 224 8.78 8.94 7.48
CA ALA A 224 9.48 7.77 6.96
C ALA A 224 10.31 8.05 5.71
N VAL A 225 11.48 7.41 5.66
CA VAL A 225 12.41 7.41 4.52
C VAL A 225 12.71 5.97 4.13
N VAL A 226 12.38 5.60 2.89
CA VAL A 226 12.62 4.24 2.37
C VAL A 226 13.70 4.25 1.31
N GLY A 227 14.32 3.11 1.02
CA GLY A 227 15.34 3.04 -0.02
C GLY A 227 16.65 3.75 0.38
N ALA A 228 16.94 3.85 1.68
CA ALA A 228 18.14 4.48 2.23
C ALA A 228 19.43 3.61 2.05
N ARG A 229 19.32 2.50 1.31
CA ARG A 229 20.36 1.57 0.87
C ARG A 229 21.18 0.89 1.97
N SER A 230 21.97 1.66 2.72
CA SER A 230 22.92 1.12 3.71
C SER A 230 22.73 1.74 5.09
N ALA A 231 21.58 2.37 5.34
CA ALA A 231 21.26 2.96 6.64
C ALA A 231 21.36 1.93 7.77
N SER A 232 20.84 0.70 7.60
CA SER A 232 20.90 -0.33 8.65
C SER A 232 22.32 -0.84 8.94
N GLN A 233 23.25 -0.65 8.00
CA GLN A 233 24.66 -1.04 8.15
C GLN A 233 25.52 0.08 8.75
N LEU A 234 25.16 1.34 8.48
CA LEU A 234 25.92 2.51 8.90
C LEU A 234 25.50 3.02 10.28
N VAL A 235 24.22 2.90 10.63
CA VAL A 235 23.71 3.35 11.92
C VAL A 235 23.93 2.29 12.98
N ARG A 236 24.27 2.73 14.20
CA ARG A 236 24.44 1.87 15.36
C ARG A 236 23.24 1.97 16.29
N GLN A 237 23.06 0.92 17.09
CA GLN A 237 22.05 0.89 18.13
C GLN A 237 22.27 2.08 19.08
N ASP A 238 21.18 2.75 19.43
CA ASP A 238 21.11 3.92 20.31
C ASP A 238 21.80 5.21 19.79
N ASP A 239 22.20 5.26 18.52
CA ASP A 239 22.63 6.52 17.89
C ASP A 239 21.49 7.54 17.89
N TRP A 240 21.83 8.82 18.08
CA TRP A 240 20.88 9.89 17.79
C TRP A 240 20.62 9.94 16.30
N VAL A 241 19.35 9.97 15.92
CA VAL A 241 18.95 10.04 14.51
C VAL A 241 17.81 11.03 14.31
N ILE A 242 17.84 11.66 13.14
CA ILE A 242 16.78 12.55 12.65
C ILE A 242 16.32 12.01 11.30
N ILE A 243 15.01 11.79 11.18
CA ILE A 243 14.36 11.50 9.91
C ILE A 243 13.69 12.78 9.43
N ASP A 244 14.11 13.27 8.27
CA ASP A 244 13.45 14.30 7.50
C ASP A 244 12.66 13.65 6.37
N GLY A 245 11.40 13.35 6.64
CA GLY A 245 10.49 12.71 5.70
C GLY A 245 10.08 13.61 4.53
N ASP A 246 10.27 14.94 4.66
CA ASP A 246 10.01 15.90 3.60
C ASP A 246 11.18 15.92 2.59
N ALA A 247 12.42 15.94 3.08
CA ALA A 247 13.62 15.93 2.25
C ALA A 247 14.06 14.52 1.81
N GLY A 248 13.58 13.46 2.46
CA GLY A 248 14.00 12.09 2.19
C GLY A 248 15.39 11.78 2.78
N VAL A 249 15.71 12.32 3.95
CA VAL A 249 17.07 12.25 4.54
C VAL A 249 17.02 11.68 5.95
N LEU A 250 17.96 10.77 6.25
CA LEU A 250 18.27 10.30 7.59
C LEU A 250 19.61 10.91 8.03
N ILE A 251 19.62 11.66 9.12
CA ILE A 251 20.84 12.23 9.72
C ILE A 251 21.19 11.42 10.95
N VAL A 252 22.44 10.97 11.01
CA VAL A 252 22.95 10.06 12.05
C VAL A 252 24.01 10.78 12.88
N ASP A 253 23.95 10.59 14.20
CA ASP A 253 24.81 11.26 15.18
C ASP A 253 24.88 12.79 14.96
N PRO A 254 23.72 13.49 14.88
CA PRO A 254 23.67 14.92 14.62
C PRO A 254 24.37 15.72 15.71
N SER A 255 25.06 16.78 15.31
CA SER A 255 25.57 17.75 16.28
C SER A 255 24.42 18.44 17.03
N ALA A 256 24.71 18.96 18.23
CA ALA A 256 23.71 19.68 19.03
C ALA A 256 23.06 20.86 18.26
N ILE A 257 23.80 21.49 17.34
CA ILE A 257 23.29 22.57 16.49
C ILE A 257 22.24 22.04 15.51
N ILE A 258 22.51 20.92 14.84
CA ILE A 258 21.59 20.27 13.90
C ILE A 258 20.35 19.77 14.63
N LEU A 259 20.53 19.16 15.82
CA LEU A 259 19.42 18.67 16.63
C LEU A 259 18.50 19.82 17.09
N ALA A 260 19.06 20.96 17.48
CA ALA A 260 18.28 22.15 17.82
C ALA A 260 17.53 22.74 16.61
N GLU A 261 18.17 22.81 15.44
CA GLU A 261 17.55 23.30 14.21
C GLU A 261 16.35 22.41 13.79
N TYR A 262 16.56 21.09 13.76
CA TYR A 262 15.50 20.14 13.41
C TYR A 262 14.40 20.07 14.46
N GLY A 263 14.74 20.19 15.75
CA GLY A 263 13.75 20.31 16.82
C GLY A 263 12.88 21.56 16.67
N PHE A 264 13.46 22.67 16.19
CA PHE A 264 12.69 23.88 15.86
C PHE A 264 11.78 23.65 14.65
N LYS A 265 12.29 23.05 13.57
CA LYS A 265 11.48 22.71 12.37
C LYS A 265 10.33 21.75 12.71
N GLN A 266 10.56 20.74 13.55
CA GLN A 266 9.55 19.80 14.01
C GLN A 266 8.41 20.53 14.73
N ARG A 267 8.74 21.43 15.68
CA ARG A 267 7.75 22.26 16.38
C ARG A 267 6.99 23.20 15.44
N GLN A 268 7.65 23.80 14.46
CA GLN A 268 6.99 24.62 13.44
C GLN A 268 5.99 23.82 12.62
N GLY A 269 6.39 22.63 12.15
CA GLY A 269 5.50 21.73 11.41
C GLY A 269 4.30 21.29 12.23
N GLN A 270 4.48 21.01 13.53
CA GLN A 270 3.38 20.67 14.44
C GLN A 270 2.40 21.85 14.63
N LEU A 271 2.92 23.07 14.85
CA LEU A 271 2.10 24.28 14.93
C LEU A 271 1.33 24.55 13.64
N GLU A 272 1.95 24.31 12.49
CA GLU A 272 1.31 24.45 11.19
C GLU A 272 0.20 23.41 11.00
N ARG A 273 0.44 22.14 11.33
CA ARG A 273 -0.60 21.09 11.34
C ARG A 273 -1.78 21.47 12.24
N GLU A 274 -1.52 22.01 13.42
CA GLU A 274 -2.58 22.50 14.32
C GLU A 274 -3.35 23.68 13.73
N ARG A 275 -2.67 24.62 13.05
CA ARG A 275 -3.33 25.74 12.34
C ARG A 275 -4.21 25.23 11.20
N LEU A 276 -3.70 24.31 10.39
CA LEU A 276 -4.45 23.68 9.29
C LEU A 276 -5.65 22.87 9.79
N ALA A 277 -5.50 22.16 10.91
CA ALA A 277 -6.59 21.40 11.53
C ALA A 277 -7.77 22.31 11.96
N ARG A 278 -7.51 23.58 12.30
CA ARG A 278 -8.58 24.56 12.59
C ARG A 278 -9.36 24.96 11.33
N LEU A 279 -8.73 24.90 10.16
CA LEU A 279 -9.36 25.24 8.87
C LEU A 279 -10.24 24.11 8.31
N ARG A 280 -10.18 22.91 8.89
CA ARG A 280 -10.82 21.70 8.38
C ARG A 280 -12.30 21.85 8.00
N HIS A 281 -13.07 22.60 8.79
CA HIS A 281 -14.51 22.84 8.54
C HIS A 281 -14.81 24.28 8.10
N THR A 282 -13.77 25.02 7.71
CA THR A 282 -13.90 26.39 7.22
C THR A 282 -14.19 26.35 5.71
N PRO A 283 -15.19 27.09 5.22
CA PRO A 283 -15.45 27.20 3.79
C PRO A 283 -14.21 27.67 3.01
N ALA A 284 -13.91 27.03 1.89
CA ALA A 284 -12.84 27.45 1.01
C ALA A 284 -13.29 28.66 0.16
N ILE A 285 -12.90 29.85 0.61
CA ILE A 285 -13.22 31.13 -0.03
C ILE A 285 -11.90 31.91 -0.21
N THR A 286 -11.67 32.43 -1.40
CA THR A 286 -10.49 33.25 -1.71
C THR A 286 -10.57 34.62 -1.02
N MET A 287 -9.47 35.37 -0.98
CA MET A 287 -9.43 36.69 -0.33
C MET A 287 -10.36 37.72 -0.97
N ASP A 288 -10.68 37.55 -2.26
CA ASP A 288 -11.64 38.34 -3.03
C ASP A 288 -13.07 37.78 -3.03
N GLY A 289 -13.33 36.71 -2.28
CA GLY A 289 -14.68 36.20 -2.02
C GLY A 289 -15.18 35.10 -2.95
N GLU A 290 -14.34 34.59 -3.85
CA GLU A 290 -14.69 33.48 -4.74
C GLU A 290 -14.73 32.16 -3.97
N LYS A 291 -15.86 31.45 -4.06
CA LYS A 291 -16.05 30.19 -3.36
C LYS A 291 -15.55 29.03 -4.21
N VAL A 292 -14.72 28.17 -3.63
CA VAL A 292 -14.22 26.94 -4.28
C VAL A 292 -14.69 25.73 -3.48
N GLU A 293 -14.96 24.63 -4.17
CA GLU A 293 -15.29 23.36 -3.54
C GLU A 293 -14.04 22.47 -3.47
N LEU A 294 -13.67 22.05 -2.25
CA LEU A 294 -12.60 21.09 -2.02
C LEU A 294 -13.22 19.70 -1.84
N LEU A 295 -13.18 18.93 -2.92
CA LEU A 295 -13.71 17.57 -2.95
C LEU A 295 -12.57 16.54 -2.84
N ALA A 296 -12.87 15.38 -2.26
CA ALA A 296 -11.90 14.29 -2.14
C ALA A 296 -11.90 13.40 -3.38
N ASN A 297 -10.75 12.82 -3.68
CA ASN A 297 -10.62 11.69 -4.61
C ASN A 297 -10.49 10.41 -3.77
N ILE A 298 -11.27 9.39 -4.10
CA ILE A 298 -11.28 8.10 -3.37
C ILE A 298 -11.11 6.93 -4.35
N GLU A 299 -10.55 5.83 -3.84
CA GLU A 299 -10.34 4.59 -4.60
C GLU A 299 -11.16 3.44 -4.05
N MET A 300 -11.45 3.45 -2.74
CA MET A 300 -12.32 2.48 -2.09
C MET A 300 -13.51 3.17 -1.40
N PRO A 301 -14.66 2.48 -1.24
CA PRO A 301 -15.81 3.03 -0.50
C PRO A 301 -15.48 3.47 0.93
N GLU A 302 -14.53 2.79 1.58
CA GLU A 302 -14.11 3.03 2.96
C GLU A 302 -13.42 4.40 3.14
N ASP A 303 -12.82 4.93 2.08
CA ASP A 303 -12.14 6.24 2.09
C ASP A 303 -13.11 7.41 2.30
N ALA A 304 -14.41 7.22 2.02
CA ALA A 304 -15.43 8.26 2.17
C ALA A 304 -15.49 8.81 3.61
N ALA A 305 -15.33 7.94 4.61
CA ALA A 305 -15.30 8.36 6.01
C ALA A 305 -14.04 9.18 6.33
N GLY A 306 -12.91 8.86 5.70
CA GLY A 306 -11.67 9.64 5.78
C GLY A 306 -11.82 11.02 5.16
N ALA A 307 -12.49 11.10 4.00
CA ALA A 307 -12.77 12.36 3.30
C ALA A 307 -13.59 13.34 4.16
N ILE A 308 -14.67 12.88 4.80
CA ILE A 308 -15.45 13.73 5.74
C ILE A 308 -14.56 14.20 6.89
N LYS A 309 -13.78 13.29 7.49
CA LYS A 309 -12.90 13.63 8.61
C LYS A 309 -11.84 14.65 8.21
N ALA A 310 -11.44 14.70 6.94
CA ALA A 310 -10.51 15.67 6.39
C ALA A 310 -11.16 17.02 6.05
N GLY A 311 -12.50 17.13 6.11
CA GLY A 311 -13.23 18.37 5.81
C GLY A 311 -13.66 18.52 4.35
N ALA A 312 -13.59 17.44 3.55
CA ALA A 312 -14.04 17.49 2.16
C ALA A 312 -15.56 17.75 2.08
N VAL A 313 -15.97 18.59 1.13
CA VAL A 313 -17.40 18.93 0.91
C VAL A 313 -18.07 17.98 -0.10
N GLY A 314 -17.52 16.79 -0.25
CA GLY A 314 -17.99 15.74 -1.15
C GLY A 314 -16.84 14.96 -1.78
N VAL A 315 -17.19 14.03 -2.67
CA VAL A 315 -16.24 13.25 -3.47
C VAL A 315 -16.28 13.73 -4.91
N GLY A 316 -15.17 14.27 -5.38
CA GLY A 316 -15.00 14.83 -6.73
C GLY A 316 -14.63 13.76 -7.74
N LEU A 317 -14.06 12.65 -7.28
CA LEU A 317 -13.74 11.50 -8.10
C LEU A 317 -13.71 10.21 -7.25
N PHE A 318 -14.62 9.29 -7.54
CA PHE A 318 -14.52 7.90 -7.11
C PHE A 318 -14.05 7.06 -8.30
N ARG A 319 -12.83 6.53 -8.17
CA ARG A 319 -12.19 5.61 -9.11
C ARG A 319 -12.79 4.21 -8.96
N SER A 320 -13.49 3.72 -9.99
CA SER A 320 -14.18 2.41 -9.92
C SER A 320 -13.28 1.23 -10.28
N GLU A 321 -12.02 1.45 -10.65
CA GLU A 321 -11.13 0.42 -11.23
C GLU A 321 -10.84 -0.74 -10.26
N PHE A 322 -10.85 -0.47 -8.94
CA PHE A 322 -10.61 -1.50 -7.93
C PHE A 322 -11.62 -2.67 -8.02
N LEU A 323 -12.84 -2.42 -8.50
CA LEU A 323 -13.87 -3.45 -8.69
C LEU A 323 -13.56 -4.40 -9.85
N PHE A 324 -12.68 -4.01 -10.77
CA PHE A 324 -12.40 -4.73 -12.01
C PHE A 324 -10.99 -5.33 -12.03
N MET A 325 -10.06 -4.79 -11.26
CA MET A 325 -8.66 -5.24 -11.20
C MET A 325 -8.49 -6.52 -10.36
N GLY A 326 -7.54 -7.39 -10.75
CA GLY A 326 -7.12 -8.56 -9.96
C GLY A 326 -8.05 -9.77 -9.98
N ARG A 327 -9.03 -9.84 -10.90
CA ARG A 327 -10.13 -10.82 -10.83
C ARG A 327 -10.03 -12.05 -11.75
N ASN A 328 -8.85 -12.35 -12.29
CA ASN A 328 -8.62 -13.51 -13.18
C ASN A 328 -9.73 -13.69 -14.25
N GLY A 329 -10.20 -12.58 -14.84
CA GLY A 329 -11.22 -12.56 -15.90
C GLY A 329 -12.69 -12.59 -15.47
N LYS A 330 -13.01 -12.64 -14.17
CA LYS A 330 -14.40 -12.51 -13.69
C LYS A 330 -14.76 -11.04 -13.46
N LEU A 331 -15.62 -10.50 -14.32
CA LEU A 331 -16.13 -9.13 -14.15
C LEU A 331 -17.08 -9.01 -12.94
N PRO A 332 -17.07 -7.88 -12.21
CA PRO A 332 -17.98 -7.64 -11.10
C PRO A 332 -19.45 -7.63 -11.56
N GLY A 333 -20.30 -8.38 -10.86
CA GLY A 333 -21.74 -8.36 -11.10
C GLY A 333 -22.39 -7.05 -10.64
N GLU A 334 -23.63 -6.79 -11.09
CA GLU A 334 -24.36 -5.56 -10.76
C GLU A 334 -24.52 -5.34 -9.26
N GLU A 335 -24.91 -6.38 -8.52
CA GLU A 335 -25.18 -6.28 -7.08
C GLU A 335 -23.92 -5.90 -6.31
N GLU A 336 -22.78 -6.47 -6.68
CA GLU A 336 -21.51 -6.16 -6.05
C GLU A 336 -21.11 -4.69 -6.28
N GLN A 337 -21.20 -4.24 -7.52
CA GLN A 337 -20.92 -2.85 -7.87
C GLN A 337 -21.89 -1.89 -7.15
N TYR A 338 -23.18 -2.22 -7.11
CA TYR A 338 -24.20 -1.45 -6.42
C TYR A 338 -23.88 -1.31 -4.93
N GLN A 339 -23.51 -2.39 -4.24
CA GLN A 339 -23.15 -2.35 -2.82
C GLN A 339 -21.90 -1.50 -2.58
N ALA A 340 -20.90 -1.54 -3.47
CA ALA A 340 -19.73 -0.68 -3.37
C ALA A 340 -20.08 0.81 -3.55
N TYR A 341 -20.84 1.16 -4.59
CA TYR A 341 -21.26 2.53 -4.84
C TYR A 341 -22.18 3.05 -3.73
N ARG A 342 -23.13 2.24 -3.27
CA ARG A 342 -24.03 2.58 -2.16
C ARG A 342 -23.24 2.90 -0.89
N ARG A 343 -22.25 2.08 -0.53
CA ARG A 343 -21.40 2.33 0.65
C ARG A 343 -20.67 3.66 0.56
N ALA A 344 -20.15 4.03 -0.61
CA ALA A 344 -19.50 5.32 -0.81
C ALA A 344 -20.49 6.49 -0.68
N VAL A 345 -21.70 6.36 -1.25
CA VAL A 345 -22.77 7.38 -1.19
C VAL A 345 -23.29 7.58 0.23
N GLU A 346 -23.58 6.50 0.96
CA GLU A 346 -24.00 6.57 2.37
C GLU A 346 -22.85 7.09 3.26
N GLY A 347 -21.61 6.70 2.94
CA GLY A 347 -20.40 7.08 3.68
C GLY A 347 -20.09 8.58 3.66
N ILE A 348 -20.54 9.32 2.64
CA ILE A 348 -20.32 10.77 2.52
C ILE A 348 -21.42 11.63 3.19
N GLN A 349 -22.39 11.00 3.86
CA GLN A 349 -23.41 11.65 4.71
C GLN A 349 -24.23 12.74 3.98
N GLY A 350 -24.67 12.46 2.75
CA GLY A 350 -25.57 13.33 1.99
C GLY A 350 -24.88 14.38 1.10
N LEU A 351 -23.55 14.47 1.16
CA LEU A 351 -22.73 15.23 0.21
C LEU A 351 -22.68 14.53 -1.17
N PRO A 352 -22.30 15.23 -2.25
CA PRO A 352 -22.24 14.62 -3.58
C PRO A 352 -21.07 13.63 -3.73
N VAL A 353 -21.30 12.55 -4.46
CA VAL A 353 -20.26 11.61 -4.92
C VAL A 353 -20.22 11.56 -6.43
N THR A 354 -19.07 11.87 -7.00
CA THR A 354 -18.84 11.77 -8.45
C THR A 354 -18.19 10.43 -8.78
N ILE A 355 -18.98 9.50 -9.30
CA ILE A 355 -18.53 8.16 -9.68
C ILE A 355 -18.05 8.19 -11.13
N ARG A 356 -16.79 7.84 -11.35
CA ARG A 356 -16.25 7.66 -12.70
C ARG A 356 -16.57 6.24 -13.17
N THR A 357 -17.06 6.09 -14.39
CA THR A 357 -17.18 4.76 -15.00
C THR A 357 -15.79 4.16 -15.23
N VAL A 358 -15.72 2.87 -15.50
CA VAL A 358 -14.45 2.15 -15.55
C VAL A 358 -13.45 2.78 -16.57
N ASP A 359 -12.24 3.09 -16.12
CA ASP A 359 -11.11 3.55 -16.95
C ASP A 359 -9.96 2.53 -16.90
N ILE A 360 -10.23 1.35 -17.46
CA ILE A 360 -9.22 0.30 -17.72
C ILE A 360 -9.12 0.03 -19.22
N GLY A 361 -7.96 -0.45 -19.65
CA GLY A 361 -7.75 -0.95 -21.01
C GLY A 361 -8.04 -2.46 -21.09
N ALA A 362 -8.42 -2.93 -22.28
CA ALA A 362 -8.61 -4.36 -22.55
C ALA A 362 -7.31 -5.19 -22.35
N ASP A 363 -6.17 -4.52 -22.37
CA ASP A 363 -4.82 -5.04 -22.14
C ASP A 363 -4.47 -5.23 -20.65
N LYS A 364 -5.14 -4.52 -19.74
CA LYS A 364 -4.96 -4.69 -18.30
C LYS A 364 -5.88 -5.79 -17.76
N SER A 365 -5.41 -7.02 -17.93
CA SER A 365 -5.63 -8.11 -16.97
C SER A 365 -7.06 -8.68 -16.84
N LEU A 366 -7.78 -8.88 -17.96
CA LEU A 366 -8.98 -9.74 -17.96
C LEU A 366 -8.73 -11.15 -18.49
N ASP A 367 -7.62 -11.42 -19.17
CA ASP A 367 -7.24 -12.79 -19.55
C ASP A 367 -5.72 -12.94 -19.56
N ARG A 368 -5.17 -13.83 -18.73
CA ARG A 368 -3.74 -14.20 -18.79
C ARG A 368 -3.40 -15.01 -20.06
N GLY A 369 -4.39 -15.33 -20.90
CA GLY A 369 -4.29 -16.25 -22.03
C GLY A 369 -4.21 -15.62 -23.43
N GLN A 370 -4.48 -14.33 -23.62
CA GLN A 370 -4.39 -13.67 -24.94
C GLN A 370 -3.42 -12.49 -24.91
N LYS A 371 -2.13 -12.78 -25.15
CA LYS A 371 -1.09 -11.75 -25.35
C LYS A 371 -1.09 -11.14 -26.76
N ASP A 372 -1.95 -11.60 -27.67
CA ASP A 372 -1.90 -11.22 -29.09
C ASP A 372 -2.69 -9.94 -29.45
N GLY A 373 -3.34 -9.29 -28.48
CA GLY A 373 -4.24 -8.14 -28.73
C GLY A 373 -3.81 -6.79 -28.14
N ALA A 374 -2.73 -6.73 -27.35
CA ALA A 374 -2.27 -5.47 -26.77
C ALA A 374 -1.66 -4.60 -27.89
N GLY A 375 -2.42 -3.62 -28.38
CA GLY A 375 -1.93 -2.68 -29.38
C GLY A 375 -0.63 -2.00 -28.95
N LEU A 376 0.18 -1.58 -29.92
CA LEU A 376 1.51 -0.96 -29.72
C LEU A 376 1.54 0.20 -28.70
N ASN A 377 0.39 0.83 -28.42
CA ASN A 377 0.22 1.84 -27.38
C ASN A 377 -1.07 1.63 -26.56
N PRO A 378 -0.98 0.93 -25.41
CA PRO A 378 -2.04 0.81 -24.40
C PRO A 378 -2.82 2.10 -24.12
N ALA A 379 -2.09 3.20 -23.92
CA ALA A 379 -2.67 4.49 -23.55
C ALA A 379 -3.58 5.09 -24.63
N LEU A 380 -3.38 4.71 -25.90
CA LEU A 380 -4.15 5.18 -27.05
C LEU A 380 -5.14 4.12 -27.57
N GLY A 381 -5.17 2.93 -26.97
CA GLY A 381 -5.91 1.76 -27.43
C GLY A 381 -7.37 1.71 -26.97
N LEU A 382 -7.89 0.48 -26.92
CA LEU A 382 -9.24 0.15 -26.46
C LEU A 382 -9.30 0.20 -24.94
N ARG A 383 -9.62 1.37 -24.40
CA ARG A 383 -9.71 1.63 -22.95
C ARG A 383 -10.90 2.51 -22.60
N ALA A 384 -11.28 2.48 -21.32
CA ALA A 384 -12.29 3.37 -20.75
C ALA A 384 -13.60 3.32 -21.54
N ILE A 385 -14.17 4.48 -21.90
CA ILE A 385 -15.41 4.53 -22.66
C ILE A 385 -15.38 3.77 -23.98
N ARG A 386 -14.21 3.67 -24.64
CA ARG A 386 -14.10 2.90 -25.90
C ARG A 386 -14.30 1.41 -25.66
N TRP A 387 -13.77 0.90 -24.54
CA TRP A 387 -14.01 -0.48 -24.13
C TRP A 387 -15.45 -0.67 -23.68
N SER A 388 -16.00 0.26 -22.88
CA SER A 388 -17.40 0.24 -22.45
C SER A 388 -18.41 0.25 -23.60
N LEU A 389 -18.12 0.98 -24.68
CA LEU A 389 -18.96 1.00 -25.88
C LEU A 389 -18.77 -0.25 -26.77
N ASN A 390 -17.60 -0.90 -26.68
CA ASN A 390 -17.33 -2.16 -27.37
C ASN A 390 -17.93 -3.37 -26.63
N ASP A 391 -18.10 -3.30 -25.31
CA ASP A 391 -18.82 -4.28 -24.48
C ASP A 391 -19.99 -3.63 -23.72
N PRO A 392 -21.14 -3.41 -24.39
CA PRO A 392 -22.30 -2.77 -23.77
C PRO A 392 -22.88 -3.56 -22.61
N ALA A 393 -22.74 -4.89 -22.55
CA ALA A 393 -23.32 -5.70 -21.48
C ALA A 393 -22.62 -5.44 -20.14
N MET A 394 -21.28 -5.37 -20.16
CA MET A 394 -20.48 -4.94 -19.02
C MET A 394 -20.83 -3.50 -18.63
N PHE A 395 -20.93 -2.59 -19.60
CA PHE A 395 -21.19 -1.20 -19.30
C PHE A 395 -22.59 -0.95 -18.72
N LEU A 396 -23.63 -1.58 -19.27
CA LEU A 396 -24.99 -1.52 -18.74
C LEU A 396 -25.05 -2.04 -17.30
N THR A 397 -24.28 -3.08 -16.98
CA THR A 397 -24.16 -3.60 -15.60
C THR A 397 -23.63 -2.53 -14.65
N GLN A 398 -22.58 -1.80 -15.04
CA GLN A 398 -22.05 -0.69 -14.25
C GLN A 398 -23.05 0.47 -14.14
N LEU A 399 -23.69 0.86 -15.25
CA LEU A 399 -24.66 1.96 -15.28
C LEU A 399 -25.87 1.68 -14.37
N ARG A 400 -26.43 0.46 -14.43
CA ARG A 400 -27.53 0.06 -13.55
C ARG A 400 -27.13 0.11 -12.08
N ALA A 401 -25.95 -0.41 -11.74
CA ALA A 401 -25.44 -0.34 -10.37
C ALA A 401 -25.30 1.09 -9.84
N ILE A 402 -24.78 2.02 -10.65
CA ILE A 402 -24.65 3.44 -10.30
C ILE A 402 -26.02 4.10 -10.14
N LEU A 403 -26.95 3.85 -11.07
CA LEU A 403 -28.31 4.39 -11.03
C LEU A 403 -29.08 3.91 -9.80
N ARG A 404 -28.90 2.65 -9.39
CA ARG A 404 -29.44 2.09 -8.14
C ARG A 404 -28.82 2.77 -6.91
N ALA A 405 -27.51 3.00 -6.91
CA ALA A 405 -26.84 3.68 -5.81
C ALA A 405 -27.31 5.14 -5.64
N ALA A 406 -27.65 5.81 -6.75
CA ALA A 406 -28.19 7.17 -6.74
C ALA A 406 -29.55 7.30 -6.03
N ALA A 407 -30.26 6.19 -5.76
CA ALA A 407 -31.47 6.22 -4.93
C ALA A 407 -31.17 6.59 -3.46
N HIS A 408 -29.92 6.44 -3.02
CA HIS A 408 -29.50 6.65 -1.61
C HIS A 408 -28.84 8.01 -1.36
N GLY A 409 -28.56 8.81 -2.39
CA GLY A 409 -27.89 10.11 -2.22
C GLY A 409 -27.54 10.80 -3.53
N GLN A 410 -26.79 11.91 -3.42
CA GLN A 410 -26.43 12.72 -4.59
C GLN A 410 -25.27 12.09 -5.37
N VAL A 411 -25.55 11.60 -6.57
CA VAL A 411 -24.55 10.97 -7.45
C VAL A 411 -24.36 11.79 -8.72
N ASN A 412 -23.10 12.08 -9.03
CA ASN A 412 -22.68 12.54 -10.34
C ASN A 412 -22.03 11.36 -11.07
N LEU A 413 -22.36 11.17 -12.34
CA LEU A 413 -21.78 10.14 -13.21
C LEU A 413 -20.79 10.80 -14.16
N LEU A 414 -19.52 10.39 -14.08
CA LEU A 414 -18.43 10.95 -14.87
C LEU A 414 -17.92 9.92 -15.88
N ILE A 415 -17.91 10.28 -17.16
CA ILE A 415 -17.46 9.40 -18.25
C ILE A 415 -16.02 9.77 -18.67
N PRO A 416 -15.04 8.85 -18.56
CA PRO A 416 -13.65 9.06 -18.98
C PRO A 416 -13.46 8.95 -20.49
N MET A 417 -12.37 9.55 -20.99
CA MET A 417 -11.82 9.34 -22.33
C MET A 417 -12.77 9.62 -23.51
N LEU A 418 -13.77 10.48 -23.33
CA LEU A 418 -14.64 10.93 -24.42
C LEU A 418 -13.86 11.83 -25.39
N ALA A 419 -13.88 11.49 -26.68
CA ALA A 419 -13.23 12.25 -27.73
C ALA A 419 -14.22 12.76 -28.79
N HIS A 420 -15.29 12.01 -29.06
CA HIS A 420 -16.19 12.26 -30.18
C HIS A 420 -17.66 12.38 -29.75
N ALA A 421 -18.41 13.21 -30.47
CA ALA A 421 -19.85 13.38 -30.23
C ALA A 421 -20.67 12.09 -30.44
N SER A 422 -20.18 11.14 -31.23
CA SER A 422 -20.80 9.81 -31.40
C SER A 422 -20.72 8.99 -30.11
N GLU A 423 -19.58 9.00 -29.42
CA GLU A 423 -19.39 8.30 -28.15
C GLU A 423 -20.33 8.87 -27.08
N ILE A 424 -20.48 10.20 -27.05
CA ILE A 424 -21.43 10.89 -26.16
C ILE A 424 -22.87 10.39 -26.41
N ARG A 425 -23.33 10.39 -27.67
CA ARG A 425 -24.69 9.94 -28.00
C ARG A 425 -24.93 8.47 -27.65
N GLN A 426 -23.96 7.59 -27.92
CA GLN A 426 -24.05 6.18 -27.56
C GLN A 426 -24.09 5.98 -26.05
N THR A 427 -23.27 6.72 -25.31
CA THR A 427 -23.24 6.68 -23.84
C THR A 427 -24.58 7.11 -23.26
N LEU A 428 -25.15 8.22 -23.74
CA LEU A 428 -26.48 8.68 -23.31
C LEU A 428 -27.56 7.63 -23.59
N ALA A 429 -27.55 7.02 -24.78
CA ALA A 429 -28.51 5.97 -25.12
C ALA A 429 -28.41 4.74 -24.19
N LEU A 430 -27.20 4.36 -23.79
CA LEU A 430 -26.99 3.24 -22.85
C LEU A 430 -27.40 3.61 -21.41
N ILE A 431 -27.25 4.87 -20.99
CA ILE A 431 -27.77 5.36 -19.70
C ILE A 431 -29.30 5.30 -19.68
N ASP A 432 -29.95 5.74 -20.77
CA ASP A 432 -31.40 5.69 -20.90
C ASP A 432 -31.91 4.25 -20.92
N ALA A 433 -31.22 3.35 -21.63
CA ALA A 433 -31.53 1.92 -21.64
C ALA A 433 -31.40 1.30 -20.23
N ALA A 434 -30.30 1.57 -19.52
CA ALA A 434 -30.09 1.08 -18.15
C ALA A 434 -31.20 1.57 -17.19
N ARG A 435 -31.63 2.83 -17.33
CA ARG A 435 -32.74 3.38 -16.55
C ARG A 435 -34.06 2.68 -16.86
N ALA A 436 -34.39 2.52 -18.14
CA ALA A 436 -35.62 1.86 -18.57
C ALA A 436 -35.67 0.38 -18.13
N GLU A 437 -34.53 -0.33 -18.14
CA GLU A 437 -34.43 -1.69 -17.63
C GLU A 437 -34.72 -1.78 -16.13
N LEU A 438 -34.17 -0.87 -15.32
CA LEU A 438 -34.44 -0.83 -13.88
C LEU A 438 -35.89 -0.48 -13.57
N GLU A 439 -36.46 0.49 -14.29
CA GLU A 439 -37.87 0.88 -14.15
C GLU A 439 -38.81 -0.28 -14.52
N GLY A 440 -38.51 -1.01 -15.61
CA GLY A 440 -39.26 -2.19 -16.02
C GLY A 440 -39.19 -3.35 -15.03
N GLN A 441 -38.11 -3.45 -14.26
CA GLN A 441 -37.93 -4.43 -13.18
C GLN A 441 -38.49 -3.97 -11.83
N GLY A 442 -38.95 -2.72 -11.72
CA GLY A 442 -39.41 -2.14 -10.46
C GLY A 442 -38.29 -1.89 -9.44
N VAL A 443 -37.04 -1.79 -9.89
CA VAL A 443 -35.89 -1.53 -9.03
C VAL A 443 -35.73 -0.02 -8.84
N PRO A 444 -35.65 0.50 -7.59
CA PRO A 444 -35.46 1.92 -7.35
C PRO A 444 -34.17 2.45 -8.00
N CYS A 445 -34.29 3.56 -8.72
CA CYS A 445 -33.16 4.29 -9.30
C CYS A 445 -33.27 5.79 -8.99
N GLY A 446 -32.13 6.46 -8.85
CA GLY A 446 -32.06 7.88 -8.57
C GLY A 446 -31.73 8.74 -9.79
N PRO A 447 -31.90 10.07 -9.68
CA PRO A 447 -31.34 11.01 -10.66
C PRO A 447 -29.82 11.06 -10.52
N VAL A 448 -29.13 11.20 -11.65
CA VAL A 448 -27.68 11.41 -11.70
C VAL A 448 -27.36 12.67 -12.50
N LYS A 449 -26.39 13.47 -12.06
CA LYS A 449 -25.85 14.55 -12.89
C LYS A 449 -24.76 13.96 -13.79
N LEU A 450 -24.89 14.16 -15.09
CA LEU A 450 -23.93 13.62 -16.06
C LEU A 450 -22.79 14.61 -16.29
N GLY A 451 -21.57 14.09 -16.37
CA GLY A 451 -20.36 14.84 -16.71
C GLY A 451 -19.42 14.01 -17.58
N ALA A 452 -18.48 14.71 -18.22
CA ALA A 452 -17.40 14.10 -18.99
C ALA A 452 -16.06 14.53 -18.39
N MET A 453 -15.11 13.60 -18.33
CA MET A 453 -13.73 13.94 -17.98
C MET A 453 -13.05 14.55 -19.20
N ILE A 454 -12.64 15.82 -19.09
CA ILE A 454 -11.94 16.53 -20.17
C ILE A 454 -10.44 16.23 -20.06
N GLU A 455 -10.05 15.07 -20.59
CA GLU A 455 -8.66 14.58 -20.54
C GLU A 455 -8.07 14.28 -21.93
N ILE A 456 -8.91 14.35 -22.98
CA ILE A 456 -8.47 14.23 -24.37
C ILE A 456 -8.40 15.64 -24.99
N PRO A 457 -7.28 16.04 -25.64
CA PRO A 457 -7.16 17.36 -26.25
C PRO A 457 -8.31 17.71 -27.20
N ALA A 458 -8.80 16.73 -27.96
CA ALA A 458 -9.96 16.88 -28.84
C ALA A 458 -11.22 17.35 -28.09
N ALA A 459 -11.47 16.83 -26.87
CA ALA A 459 -12.62 17.25 -26.06
C ALA A 459 -12.49 18.71 -25.61
N ALA A 460 -11.28 19.12 -25.18
CA ALA A 460 -11.02 20.49 -24.76
C ALA A 460 -11.20 21.49 -25.92
N LEU A 461 -10.73 21.14 -27.12
CA LEU A 461 -10.85 21.98 -28.32
C LEU A 461 -12.30 22.15 -28.82
N MET A 462 -13.22 21.27 -28.41
CA MET A 462 -14.63 21.36 -28.77
C MET A 462 -15.46 22.20 -27.79
N LEU A 463 -14.89 22.60 -26.65
CA LEU A 463 -15.57 23.47 -25.68
C LEU A 463 -15.75 24.87 -26.28
N LYS A 464 -16.94 25.44 -26.10
CA LYS A 464 -17.16 26.85 -26.41
C LYS A 464 -16.46 27.69 -25.32
N LEU A 465 -15.56 28.57 -25.75
CA LEU A 465 -14.88 29.54 -24.90
C LEU A 465 -15.85 30.58 -24.33
#